data_AF-A0A323VE36-F1
#
_entry.id   AF-A0A323VE36-F1
#
_cell.length_a   1.000
_cell.length_b   1.000
_cell.length_c   1.000
_cell.angle_alpha   90.00
_cell.angle_beta   90.00
_cell.angle_gamma   90.00
#
_symmetry.space_group_name_H-M   'P 1'
#
loop_
_entity.id
_entity.type
_entity.pdbx_description
1 polymer ?
#
loop_
_entity_poly.entity_id
_entity_poly.type
_entity_poly.pdbx_seq_one_letter_code
_entity_poly.pdbx_strand_id
1 'polypeptide(L)'
;LALAAGEQPSAELRAALPELPALMATSDRRTHEVERAVIDLVEATVLAGRVGEVFDAVVLDAEEKRSTVVLSELAVQARCDGRLTPGEQVEVRLTTADPATRTVRFAPAAD
;
A
#
# COMPACT_ATOMS: atom_id res chain seq x y z
N LEU A 1 -1.58 3.70 -36.87
CA LEU A 1 -1.64 3.17 -38.25
C LEU A 1 -2.63 3.94 -39.13
N ALA A 2 -3.95 3.93 -38.90
CA ALA A 2 -4.91 4.73 -39.69
C ALA A 2 -4.68 6.27 -39.61
N LEU A 3 -4.58 6.82 -38.39
CA LEU A 3 -4.30 8.25 -38.18
C LEU A 3 -2.94 8.70 -38.76
N ALA A 4 -1.95 7.82 -38.72
CA ALA A 4 -0.63 8.08 -39.31
C ALA A 4 -0.66 8.06 -40.85
N ALA A 5 -1.66 7.41 -41.46
CA ALA A 5 -1.92 7.38 -42.89
C ALA A 5 -2.92 8.47 -43.35
N GLY A 6 -3.40 9.34 -42.44
CA GLY A 6 -4.42 10.35 -42.75
C GLY A 6 -5.85 9.79 -42.83
N GLU A 7 -6.05 8.55 -42.41
CA GLU A 7 -7.34 7.85 -42.45
C GLU A 7 -8.03 7.84 -41.09
N GLN A 8 -9.35 7.70 -41.10
CA GLN A 8 -10.13 7.52 -39.87
C GLN A 8 -10.13 6.05 -39.44
N PRO A 9 -10.00 5.77 -38.13
CA PRO A 9 -10.25 4.43 -37.61
C PRO A 9 -11.67 3.95 -37.97
N SER A 10 -11.85 2.62 -38.09
CA SER A 10 -13.14 2.03 -38.43
C SER A 10 -14.25 2.50 -37.49
N ALA A 11 -15.49 2.54 -37.98
CA ALA A 11 -16.63 3.02 -37.20
C ALA A 11 -16.83 2.19 -35.91
N GLU A 12 -16.59 0.87 -35.99
CA GLU A 12 -16.61 -0.04 -34.85
C GLU A 12 -15.56 0.35 -33.78
N LEU A 13 -14.31 0.63 -34.19
CA LEU A 13 -13.28 1.09 -33.25
C LEU A 13 -13.67 2.42 -32.61
N ARG A 14 -14.15 3.38 -33.41
CA ARG A 14 -14.54 4.70 -32.90
C ARG A 14 -15.72 4.62 -31.92
N ALA A 15 -16.64 3.68 -32.11
CA ALA A 15 -17.74 3.43 -31.19
C ALA A 15 -17.26 2.86 -29.85
N ALA A 16 -16.20 2.05 -29.85
CA ALA A 16 -15.61 1.47 -28.64
C ALA A 16 -14.66 2.44 -27.88
N LEU A 17 -14.04 3.42 -28.56
CA LEU A 17 -13.08 4.36 -27.96
C LEU A 17 -13.56 5.04 -26.66
N PRO A 18 -14.83 5.51 -26.53
CA PRO A 18 -15.30 6.14 -25.30
C PRO A 18 -15.31 5.22 -24.07
N GLU A 19 -15.35 3.90 -24.26
CA GLU A 19 -15.38 2.91 -23.18
C GLU A 19 -13.96 2.57 -22.66
N LEU A 20 -12.93 2.77 -23.49
CA LEU A 20 -11.55 2.41 -23.16
C LEU A 20 -11.01 3.04 -21.88
N PRO A 21 -11.21 4.34 -21.59
CA PRO A 21 -10.70 4.95 -20.36
C PRO A 21 -11.20 4.25 -19.10
N ALA A 22 -12.49 3.85 -19.07
CA ALA A 22 -13.07 3.15 -17.93
C ALA A 22 -12.53 1.72 -17.77
N LEU A 23 -12.31 1.02 -18.89
CA LEU A 23 -11.72 -0.32 -18.90
C LEU A 23 -10.25 -0.28 -18.44
N MET A 24 -9.47 0.67 -18.95
CA MET A 24 -8.08 0.88 -18.54
C MET A 24 -7.99 1.21 -17.05
N ALA A 25 -8.80 2.17 -16.57
CA ALA A 25 -8.82 2.52 -15.15
C ALA A 25 -9.19 1.31 -14.26
N THR A 26 -10.04 0.41 -14.74
CA THR A 26 -10.40 -0.82 -14.02
C THR A 26 -9.25 -1.82 -14.00
N SER A 27 -8.54 -1.98 -15.12
CA SER A 27 -7.33 -2.79 -15.20
C SER A 27 -6.25 -2.26 -14.26
N ASP A 28 -5.98 -0.95 -14.30
CA ASP A 28 -4.95 -0.30 -13.48
C ASP A 28 -5.24 -0.46 -11.99
N ARG A 29 -6.51 -0.26 -11.56
CA ARG A 29 -6.92 -0.51 -10.17
C ARG A 29 -6.61 -1.95 -9.74
N ARG A 30 -6.97 -2.93 -10.57
CA ARG A 30 -6.73 -4.34 -10.26
C ARG A 30 -5.23 -4.67 -10.19
N THR A 31 -4.43 -4.12 -11.10
CA THR A 31 -2.97 -4.27 -11.07
C THR A 31 -2.41 -3.73 -9.76
N HIS A 32 -2.76 -2.50 -9.38
CA HIS A 32 -2.30 -1.90 -8.14
C HIS A 32 -2.77 -2.66 -6.88
N GLU A 33 -3.99 -3.21 -6.88
CA GLU A 33 -4.46 -4.06 -5.78
C GLU A 33 -3.58 -5.31 -5.62
N VAL A 34 -3.17 -5.95 -6.72
CA VAL A 34 -2.27 -7.11 -6.68
C VAL A 34 -0.86 -6.72 -6.24
N GLU A 35 -0.32 -5.61 -6.76
CA GLU A 35 1.01 -5.13 -6.36
C GLU A 35 1.08 -4.85 -4.85
N ARG A 36 0.08 -4.14 -4.32
CA ARG A 36 -0.04 -3.87 -2.88
C ARG A 36 -0.17 -5.17 -2.09
N ALA A 37 -1.01 -6.09 -2.55
CA ALA A 37 -1.19 -7.40 -1.93
C ALA A 37 0.11 -8.22 -1.82
N VAL A 38 1.00 -8.11 -2.81
CA VAL A 38 2.31 -8.78 -2.80
C VAL A 38 3.24 -8.10 -1.80
N ILE A 39 3.27 -6.77 -1.77
CA ILE A 39 4.07 -6.01 -0.80
C ILE A 39 3.63 -6.35 0.63
N ASP A 40 2.33 -6.27 0.93
CA ASP A 40 1.78 -6.58 2.25
C ASP A 40 2.15 -8.00 2.71
N LEU A 41 2.16 -8.97 1.78
CA LEU A 41 2.57 -10.35 2.07
C LEU A 41 4.06 -10.43 2.44
N VAL A 42 4.92 -9.76 1.67
CA VAL A 42 6.36 -9.74 1.93
C VAL A 42 6.65 -9.07 3.26
N GLU A 43 6.04 -7.92 3.55
CA GLU A 43 6.20 -7.21 4.82
C GLU A 43 5.76 -8.07 6.02
N ALA A 44 4.59 -8.71 5.93
CA ALA A 44 4.10 -9.62 6.97
C ALA A 44 5.01 -10.84 7.16
N THR A 45 5.61 -11.34 6.06
CA THR A 45 6.55 -12.47 6.11
C THR A 45 7.88 -12.08 6.73
N VAL A 46 8.41 -10.89 6.41
CA VAL A 46 9.66 -10.35 6.99
C VAL A 46 9.53 -10.17 8.50
N LEU A 47 8.34 -9.82 8.99
CA LEU A 47 8.07 -9.63 10.41
C LEU A 47 7.48 -10.86 11.13
N ALA A 48 7.26 -11.96 10.42
CA ALA A 48 6.67 -13.16 11.00
C ALA A 48 7.54 -13.71 12.14
N GLY A 49 6.91 -14.02 13.28
CA GLY A 49 7.60 -14.53 14.47
C GLY A 49 8.28 -13.49 15.34
N ARG A 50 8.17 -12.19 15.01
CA ARG A 50 8.79 -11.08 15.76
C ARG A 50 7.81 -10.28 16.62
N VAL A 51 6.57 -10.78 16.77
CA VAL A 51 5.52 -10.10 17.54
C VAL A 51 5.98 -9.86 18.98
N GLY A 52 5.82 -8.63 19.46
CA GLY A 52 6.30 -8.17 20.77
C GLY A 52 7.63 -7.42 20.72
N GLU A 53 8.41 -7.54 19.63
CA GLU A 53 9.63 -6.74 19.44
C GLU A 53 9.30 -5.26 19.20
N VAL A 54 10.24 -4.39 19.59
CA VAL A 54 10.18 -2.95 19.38
C VAL A 54 11.10 -2.56 18.22
N PHE A 55 10.64 -1.61 17.41
CA PHE A 55 11.31 -1.15 16.22
C PHE A 55 11.33 0.38 16.19
N ASP A 56 12.45 0.93 15.72
CA ASP A 56 12.53 2.34 15.33
C ASP A 56 11.75 2.56 14.04
N ALA A 57 10.93 3.61 14.01
CA ALA A 57 10.12 3.95 12.87
C ALA A 57 9.94 5.47 12.70
N VAL A 58 9.58 5.89 11.49
CA VAL A 58 9.18 7.26 11.19
C VAL A 58 7.70 7.29 10.88
N VAL A 59 6.99 8.25 11.47
CA VAL A 59 5.56 8.46 11.20
C VAL A 59 5.39 9.15 9.85
N LEU A 60 4.69 8.51 8.91
CA LEU A 60 4.41 9.06 7.58
C LEU A 60 3.15 9.92 7.55
N ASP A 61 2.09 9.43 8.20
CA ASP A 61 0.78 10.10 8.23
C ASP A 61 0.00 9.68 9.49
N ALA A 62 -0.99 10.48 9.86
CA ALA A 62 -1.81 10.26 11.04
C ALA A 62 -3.28 10.65 10.79
N GLU A 63 -4.16 9.70 11.09
CA GLU A 63 -5.61 9.88 11.16
C GLU A 63 -6.06 9.92 12.64
N GLU A 64 -7.35 10.14 12.91
CA GLU A 64 -7.86 10.39 14.27
C GLU A 64 -7.50 9.29 15.29
N LYS A 65 -7.41 8.02 14.86
CA LYS A 65 -7.17 6.86 15.74
C LYS A 65 -6.05 5.94 15.29
N ARG A 66 -5.35 6.29 14.22
CA ARG A 66 -4.32 5.44 13.62
C ARG A 66 -3.26 6.29 12.92
N SER A 67 -2.04 5.80 12.92
CA SER A 67 -0.94 6.35 12.15
C SER A 67 -0.40 5.32 11.16
N THR A 68 0.32 5.81 10.16
CA THR A 68 1.13 4.98 9.28
C THR A 68 2.58 5.24 9.61
N VAL A 69 3.34 4.19 9.86
CA VAL A 69 4.78 4.27 10.18
C VAL A 69 5.58 3.46 9.16
N VAL A 70 6.81 3.89 8.89
CA VAL A 70 7.79 3.09 8.14
C VAL A 70 8.93 2.74 9.08
N LEU A 71 9.33 1.47 9.12
CA LEU A 71 10.44 1.05 9.96
C LEU A 71 11.75 1.62 9.40
N SER A 72 12.67 2.03 10.27
CA SER A 72 13.91 2.68 9.85
C SER A 72 14.88 1.71 9.15
N GLU A 73 14.99 0.49 9.69
CA GLU A 73 15.93 -0.53 9.21
C GLU A 73 15.30 -1.55 8.25
N LEU A 74 13.97 -1.55 8.15
CA LEU A 74 13.21 -2.47 7.31
C LEU A 74 12.32 -1.64 6.40
N ALA A 75 12.33 -1.88 5.09
CA ALA A 75 11.44 -1.23 4.14
C ALA A 75 9.99 -1.75 4.28
N VAL A 76 9.43 -1.62 5.48
CA VAL A 76 8.09 -2.06 5.87
C VAL A 76 7.28 -0.85 6.29
N GLN A 77 6.14 -0.65 5.65
CA GLN A 77 5.17 0.39 5.98
C GLN A 77 3.91 -0.23 6.58
N ALA A 78 3.59 0.12 7.83
CA ALA A 78 2.49 -0.52 8.54
C ALA A 78 1.62 0.48 9.33
N ARG A 79 0.44 0.01 9.71
CA ARG A 79 -0.46 0.77 10.59
C ARG A 79 0.00 0.67 12.03
N CYS A 80 0.02 1.80 12.71
CA CYS A 80 0.24 1.91 14.15
C CYS A 80 -1.03 2.44 14.82
N ASP A 81 -1.39 1.85 15.95
CA ASP A 81 -2.51 2.30 16.77
C ASP A 81 -2.20 3.66 17.39
N GLY A 82 -3.25 4.46 17.60
CA GLY A 82 -3.13 5.81 18.15
C GLY A 82 -2.73 6.84 17.10
N ARG A 83 -2.83 8.11 17.50
CA ARG A 83 -2.46 9.25 16.66
C ARG A 83 -1.07 9.74 17.07
N LEU A 84 -0.08 9.44 16.25
CA LEU A 84 1.29 9.94 16.37
C LEU A 84 1.48 11.21 15.53
N THR A 85 2.59 11.92 15.73
CA THR A 85 2.92 13.14 14.98
C THR A 85 3.66 12.79 13.68
N PRO A 86 3.15 13.14 12.49
CA PRO A 86 3.87 12.92 11.24
C PRO A 86 5.25 13.58 11.23
N GLY A 87 6.25 12.86 10.71
CA GLY A 87 7.65 13.29 10.66
C GLY A 87 8.47 12.96 11.91
N GLU A 88 7.84 12.54 13.01
CA GLU A 88 8.58 12.12 14.21
C GLU A 88 9.17 10.71 14.06
N GLN A 89 10.34 10.52 14.67
CA GLN A 89 10.92 9.21 14.93
C GLN A 89 10.34 8.68 16.24
N VAL A 90 9.89 7.43 16.22
CA VAL A 90 9.16 6.79 17.31
C VAL A 90 9.61 5.34 17.47
N GLU A 91 9.51 4.82 18.69
CA GLU A 91 9.59 3.39 18.95
C GLU A 91 8.18 2.77 18.91
N VAL A 92 8.01 1.72 18.11
CA VAL A 92 6.74 1.01 17.96
C VAL A 92 6.91 -0.48 18.25
N ARG A 93 5.95 -1.06 18.97
CA ARG A 93 5.89 -2.48 19.26
C ARG A 93 5.04 -3.20 18.22
N LEU A 94 5.58 -4.27 17.64
CA LEU A 94 4.86 -5.12 16.70
C LEU A 94 3.76 -5.91 17.44
N THR A 95 2.50 -5.65 17.12
CA THR A 95 1.34 -6.32 17.74
C THR A 95 0.76 -7.43 16.87
N THR A 96 0.97 -7.37 15.55
CA THR A 96 0.52 -8.42 14.62
C THR A 96 1.44 -8.48 13.42
N ALA A 97 1.84 -9.69 13.01
CA ALA A 97 2.47 -9.99 11.73
C ALA A 97 1.98 -11.35 11.25
N ASP A 98 1.00 -11.35 10.34
CA ASP A 98 0.36 -12.58 9.83
C ASP A 98 0.43 -12.62 8.30
N PRO A 99 1.26 -13.51 7.72
CA PRO A 99 1.34 -13.70 6.27
C PRO A 99 0.04 -14.23 5.64
N ALA A 100 -0.79 -14.97 6.37
CA ALA A 100 -2.02 -15.55 5.82
C ALA A 100 -3.06 -14.45 5.53
N THR A 101 -3.18 -13.49 6.43
CA THR A 101 -4.05 -12.31 6.27
C THR A 101 -3.33 -11.10 5.68
N ARG A 102 -2.01 -11.18 5.48
CA ARG A 102 -1.14 -10.08 5.02
C ARG A 102 -1.24 -8.85 5.91
N THR A 103 -1.33 -9.09 7.22
CA THR A 103 -1.61 -8.04 8.20
C THR A 103 -0.38 -7.77 9.06
N VAL A 104 0.02 -6.50 9.09
CA VAL A 104 1.01 -5.96 10.02
C VAL A 104 0.37 -4.84 10.85
N ARG A 105 0.56 -4.88 12.17
CA ARG A 105 0.07 -3.85 13.11
C ARG A 105 1.11 -3.54 14.17
N PHE A 106 1.15 -2.28 14.54
CA PHE A 106 1.99 -1.75 15.59
C PHE A 106 1.16 -0.99 16.63
N ALA A 107 1.74 -0.82 17.80
CA ALA A 107 1.30 0.16 18.79
C ALA A 107 2.52 0.95 19.27
N PRO A 108 2.35 2.15 19.87
CA PRO A 108 3.45 2.87 20.50
C PRO A 108 4.14 1.97 21.53
N ALA A 109 5.48 1.99 21.60
CA ALA A 109 6.21 1.12 22.52
C ALA A 109 6.08 1.54 23.99
N ALA A 110 5.65 2.79 24.24
CA ALA A 110 5.45 3.37 25.56
C ALA A 110 3.96 3.39 25.96
N ASP A 111 3.71 2.99 27.21
CA ASP A 111 2.60 3.44 28.07
C ASP A 111 3.14 4.51 29.03
#